data_AF-A0A6A6BF47-F1
#
_entry.id   AF-A0A6A6BF47-F1
#
_cell.length_a   1.000
_cell.length_b   1.000
_cell.length_c   1.000
_cell.angle_alpha   90.00
_cell.angle_beta   90.00
_cell.angle_gamma   90.00
#
_symmetry.space_group_name_H-M   'P 1'
#
loop_
_entity.id
_entity.type
_entity.pdbx_description
1 polymer ?
#
loop_
_entity_poly.entity_id
_entity_poly.type
_entity_poly.pdbx_seq_one_letter_code
_entity_poly.pdbx_strand_id
1 'polypeptide(L)'
;RYRTLQTFSTQAPDVLRNTTTFKSHEVRYPELLTNCEDVVMIEEEGVALLSCDVGRDGWNTVMGTFINPNISGAIFQWYYSDPDADPKPIALEGIDTSIDFHPLGINYDAATSTLAIVNHASTGPTIELFSFTPWAGFGRAAAFHVRTIKHPLLHAPNQVLPLSATDFIVTNDHFFTASKAPLLNKAENYLALPGGTVVHVDLSASPDPRNESGLATAADVKVSTLASVPFANGVVRLGDSTLAVASTTRRSVQLFNMTYTTEGEGAEAKTSVDLKLVRELETPFLVDNLSVDSAGTLLAAGHAHAPALAAVEAARESCLHVQTYKGAWGEREWKDAEACTAGKVSPSWVAEWKDGEWRDLLVGASVFGCSTTAVRDLKEKKIIVGGLYERGILFAEE
;
A
#
# COMPACT_ATOMS: atom_id res chain seq x y z
N ARG A 1 -22.40 9.47 6.43
CA ARG A 1 -22.88 8.46 5.47
C ARG A 1 -22.36 8.75 4.06
N TYR A 2 -22.60 9.93 3.48
CA TYR A 2 -22.05 10.28 2.14
C TYR A 2 -20.75 11.08 2.20
N ARG A 3 -19.78 10.63 3.00
CA ARG A 3 -18.56 11.42 3.25
C ARG A 3 -17.66 11.50 2.01
N THR A 4 -17.58 10.47 1.19
CA THR A 4 -16.89 10.51 -0.13
C THR A 4 -17.48 11.59 -1.04
N LEU A 5 -18.82 11.73 -1.11
CA LEU A 5 -19.46 12.72 -1.98
C LEU A 5 -19.18 14.17 -1.54
N GLN A 6 -18.84 14.41 -0.27
CA GLN A 6 -18.49 15.75 0.18
C GLN A 6 -17.19 16.25 -0.47
N THR A 7 -16.22 15.37 -0.73
CA THR A 7 -14.95 15.75 -1.35
C THR A 7 -15.15 16.36 -2.73
N PHE A 8 -16.22 15.99 -3.45
CA PHE A 8 -16.48 16.42 -4.83
C PHE A 8 -16.52 17.95 -4.95
N SER A 9 -17.00 18.63 -3.91
CA SER A 9 -17.13 20.08 -3.87
C SER A 9 -16.12 20.74 -2.92
N THR A 10 -15.83 20.12 -1.76
CA THR A 10 -15.00 20.78 -0.74
C THR A 10 -13.50 20.64 -1.00
N GLN A 11 -13.09 19.63 -1.78
CA GLN A 11 -11.70 19.33 -2.09
C GLN A 11 -11.43 19.33 -3.60
N ALA A 12 -12.27 20.01 -4.38
CA ALA A 12 -12.07 20.12 -5.82
C ALA A 12 -10.74 20.82 -6.15
N PRO A 13 -10.01 20.42 -7.21
CA PRO A 13 -8.69 21.00 -7.52
C PRO A 13 -8.67 22.53 -7.67
N ASP A 14 -9.77 23.14 -8.10
CA ASP A 14 -9.93 24.59 -8.25
C ASP A 14 -10.23 25.32 -6.92
N VAL A 15 -10.66 24.59 -5.91
CA VAL A 15 -11.00 25.11 -4.57
C VAL A 15 -9.88 24.82 -3.55
N LEU A 16 -9.16 23.72 -3.75
CA LEU A 16 -8.15 23.23 -2.82
C LEU A 16 -6.95 24.17 -2.74
N ARG A 17 -6.55 24.54 -1.52
CA ARG A 17 -5.37 25.38 -1.29
C ARG A 17 -4.13 24.52 -1.18
N ASN A 18 -3.21 24.69 -2.12
CA ASN A 18 -1.93 24.00 -2.08
C ASN A 18 -1.17 24.41 -0.81
N THR A 19 -0.68 23.43 -0.07
CA THR A 19 0.07 23.62 1.17
C THR A 19 1.24 22.66 1.21
N THR A 20 2.40 23.12 1.66
CA THR A 20 3.50 22.26 2.07
C THR A 20 4.20 22.87 3.27
N THR A 21 4.61 22.03 4.22
CA THR A 21 5.37 22.45 5.40
C THR A 21 6.84 22.04 5.33
N PHE A 22 7.24 21.33 4.27
CA PHE A 22 8.59 20.85 4.08
C PHE A 22 9.56 22.00 3.81
N LYS A 23 10.77 21.94 4.39
CA LYS A 23 11.83 22.92 4.15
C LYS A 23 12.34 22.86 2.73
N SER A 24 12.48 21.64 2.21
CA SER A 24 12.86 21.35 0.83
C SER A 24 12.14 20.08 0.39
N HIS A 25 11.88 19.96 -0.92
CA HIS A 25 11.23 18.78 -1.49
C HIS A 25 11.58 18.63 -2.96
N GLU A 26 11.63 17.39 -3.42
CA GLU A 26 11.81 17.05 -4.83
C GLU A 26 11.19 15.69 -5.15
N VAL A 27 10.76 15.50 -6.40
CA VAL A 27 10.36 14.18 -6.89
C VAL A 27 11.60 13.49 -7.45
N ARG A 28 12.04 12.41 -6.82
CA ARG A 28 13.23 11.65 -7.22
C ARG A 28 12.85 10.45 -8.08
N TYR A 29 13.79 10.07 -8.97
CA TYR A 29 13.74 8.85 -9.77
C TYR A 29 12.50 8.64 -10.66
N PRO A 30 11.99 9.68 -11.37
CA PRO A 30 10.78 9.56 -12.19
C PRO A 30 10.87 8.56 -13.36
N GLU A 31 12.08 8.23 -13.80
CA GLU A 31 12.32 7.27 -14.88
C GLU A 31 12.51 5.83 -14.39
N LEU A 32 12.69 5.63 -13.08
CA LEU A 32 12.97 4.33 -12.47
C LEU A 32 11.78 3.81 -11.65
N LEU A 33 11.15 4.70 -10.90
CA LEU A 33 10.08 4.38 -9.97
C LEU A 33 8.74 4.84 -10.57
N THR A 34 7.73 3.98 -10.51
CA THR A 34 6.37 4.31 -10.97
C THR A 34 5.37 3.51 -10.14
N ASN A 35 4.25 4.15 -9.77
CA ASN A 35 3.20 3.54 -8.95
C ASN A 35 3.76 2.92 -7.66
N CYS A 36 4.55 3.68 -6.92
CA CYS A 36 5.08 3.25 -5.63
C CYS A 36 4.02 3.42 -4.56
N GLU A 37 3.16 2.42 -4.42
CA GLU A 37 1.95 2.49 -3.61
C GLU A 37 2.26 2.46 -2.11
N ASP A 38 3.28 1.72 -1.69
CA ASP A 38 3.68 1.61 -0.29
C ASP A 38 5.18 1.75 -0.07
N VAL A 39 5.53 2.24 1.13
CA VAL A 39 6.88 2.57 1.55
C VAL A 39 7.07 2.21 3.01
N VAL A 40 8.15 1.50 3.33
CA VAL A 40 8.55 1.18 4.71
C VAL A 40 9.95 1.73 4.96
N MET A 41 10.15 2.45 6.07
CA MET A 41 11.47 2.90 6.51
C MET A 41 12.03 1.95 7.59
N ILE A 42 13.28 1.54 7.40
CA ILE A 42 14.14 0.87 8.38
C ILE A 42 15.10 1.95 8.90
N GLU A 43 14.62 2.79 9.82
CA GLU A 43 15.34 3.99 10.33
C GLU A 43 16.74 3.66 10.86
N GLU A 44 16.89 2.51 11.53
CA GLU A 44 18.16 2.08 12.11
C GLU A 44 19.28 1.87 11.07
N GLU A 45 18.88 1.56 9.83
CA GLU A 45 19.78 1.33 8.69
C GLU A 45 19.74 2.47 7.68
N GLY A 46 18.86 3.46 7.85
CA GLY A 46 18.64 4.53 6.88
C GLY A 46 18.19 4.02 5.50
N VAL A 47 17.38 2.94 5.50
CA VAL A 47 16.89 2.22 4.30
C VAL A 47 15.39 2.39 4.15
N ALA A 48 14.92 2.61 2.93
CA ALA A 48 13.51 2.49 2.55
C ALA A 48 13.29 1.29 1.64
N LEU A 49 12.21 0.54 1.90
CA LEU A 49 11.65 -0.44 0.99
C LEU A 49 10.48 0.18 0.25
N LEU A 50 10.48 0.09 -1.09
CA LEU A 50 9.48 0.72 -1.95
C LEU A 50 8.73 -0.38 -2.72
N SER A 51 7.41 -0.42 -2.59
CA SER A 51 6.53 -1.31 -3.34
C SER A 51 6.06 -0.59 -4.60
N CYS A 52 6.67 -0.88 -5.76
CA CYS A 52 6.42 -0.14 -7.00
C CYS A 52 5.97 -1.06 -8.13
N ASP A 53 4.98 -0.64 -8.91
CA ASP A 53 4.41 -1.47 -9.97
C ASP A 53 4.18 -0.69 -11.27
N VAL A 54 5.15 -0.79 -12.19
CA VAL A 54 5.05 -0.17 -13.52
C VAL A 54 3.88 -0.73 -14.35
N GLY A 55 3.41 -1.95 -14.06
CA GLY A 55 2.24 -2.55 -14.68
C GLY A 55 0.90 -2.11 -14.10
N ARG A 56 0.89 -1.39 -12.97
CA ARG A 56 -0.33 -1.00 -12.25
C ARG A 56 -1.31 -0.20 -13.09
N ASP A 57 -0.84 0.61 -14.04
CA ASP A 57 -1.72 1.34 -14.96
C ASP A 57 -2.60 0.39 -15.81
N GLY A 58 -2.09 -0.82 -16.10
CA GLY A 58 -2.79 -1.86 -16.87
C GLY A 58 -3.37 -2.98 -16.03
N TRP A 59 -3.00 -3.09 -14.75
CA TRP A 59 -3.49 -4.08 -13.81
C TRP A 59 -3.63 -3.50 -12.40
N ASN A 60 -4.82 -2.97 -12.10
CA ASN A 60 -5.16 -2.40 -10.80
C ASN A 60 -6.47 -2.98 -10.30
N THR A 61 -6.37 -3.95 -9.37
CA THR A 61 -7.56 -4.65 -8.87
C THR A 61 -8.40 -3.79 -7.92
N VAL A 62 -7.79 -2.77 -7.30
CA VAL A 62 -8.43 -1.80 -6.40
C VAL A 62 -9.27 -0.80 -7.20
N MET A 63 -8.69 -0.24 -8.26
CA MET A 63 -9.34 0.77 -9.11
C MET A 63 -10.21 0.18 -10.21
N GLY A 64 -10.01 -1.10 -10.55
CA GLY A 64 -10.85 -1.84 -11.50
C GLY A 64 -10.31 -1.90 -12.93
N THR A 65 -9.00 -1.76 -13.12
CA THR A 65 -8.33 -1.84 -14.42
C THR A 65 -7.74 -3.25 -14.65
N PHE A 66 -8.15 -3.94 -15.72
CA PHE A 66 -7.79 -5.34 -16.00
C PHE A 66 -7.36 -5.57 -17.46
N ILE A 67 -6.32 -4.87 -17.92
CA ILE A 67 -5.84 -4.90 -19.31
C ILE A 67 -4.75 -5.97 -19.52
N ASN A 68 -3.66 -5.90 -18.76
CA ASN A 68 -2.50 -6.79 -18.95
C ASN A 68 -1.77 -7.04 -17.62
N PRO A 69 -1.89 -8.25 -17.04
CA PRO A 69 -1.18 -8.63 -15.81
C PRO A 69 0.29 -9.04 -16.05
N ASN A 70 0.77 -9.09 -17.29
CA ASN A 70 2.10 -9.64 -17.57
C ASN A 70 3.24 -8.62 -17.43
N ILE A 71 2.99 -7.45 -16.84
CA ILE A 71 3.99 -6.43 -16.55
C ILE A 71 4.14 -6.38 -15.04
N SER A 72 5.17 -7.04 -14.51
CA SER A 72 5.38 -7.11 -13.07
C SER A 72 5.95 -5.82 -12.48
N GLY A 73 5.55 -5.54 -11.25
CA GLY A 73 6.23 -4.61 -10.36
C GLY A 73 7.48 -5.20 -9.71
N ALA A 74 8.05 -4.47 -8.76
CA ALA A 74 9.22 -4.86 -8.00
C ALA A 74 9.23 -4.19 -6.62
N ILE A 75 9.93 -4.82 -5.68
CA ILE A 75 10.31 -4.18 -4.43
C ILE A 75 11.71 -3.57 -4.61
N PHE A 76 11.87 -2.31 -4.26
CA PHE A 76 13.16 -1.62 -4.27
C PHE A 76 13.68 -1.41 -2.86
N GLN A 77 15.00 -1.48 -2.70
CA GLN A 77 15.72 -1.03 -1.52
C GLN A 77 16.44 0.27 -1.86
N TRP A 78 16.32 1.28 -1.01
CA TRP A 78 16.97 2.58 -1.18
C TRP A 78 17.59 3.07 0.12
N TYR A 79 18.91 3.29 0.14
CA TYR A 79 19.61 3.91 1.28
C TYR A 79 19.39 5.44 1.25
N TYR A 80 18.23 5.91 1.70
CA TYR A 80 17.89 7.34 1.64
C TYR A 80 18.78 8.25 2.50
N SER A 81 19.50 7.67 3.46
CA SER A 81 20.50 8.37 4.28
C SER A 81 21.82 8.62 3.53
N ASP A 82 22.07 7.90 2.43
CA ASP A 82 23.22 8.09 1.55
C ASP A 82 22.78 8.92 0.33
N PRO A 83 23.27 10.17 0.17
CA PRO A 83 22.88 11.03 -0.94
C PRO A 83 23.31 10.50 -2.31
N ASP A 84 24.31 9.60 -2.37
CA ASP A 84 24.83 9.01 -3.59
C ASP A 84 24.20 7.64 -3.91
N ALA A 85 23.31 7.14 -3.04
CA ALA A 85 22.64 5.85 -3.24
C ALA A 85 21.36 5.99 -4.07
N ASP A 86 21.29 5.19 -5.14
CA ASP A 86 20.08 5.01 -5.93
C ASP A 86 19.25 3.81 -5.44
N PRO A 87 17.91 3.84 -5.59
CA PRO A 87 17.07 2.69 -5.39
C PRO A 87 17.49 1.53 -6.28
N LYS A 88 17.57 0.33 -5.72
CA LYS A 88 17.86 -0.91 -6.45
C LYS A 88 16.75 -1.91 -6.23
N PRO A 89 16.25 -2.59 -7.28
CA PRO A 89 15.25 -3.63 -7.07
C PRO A 89 15.87 -4.78 -6.27
N ILE A 90 15.12 -5.45 -5.41
CA ILE A 90 15.57 -6.61 -4.61
C ILE A 90 15.32 -7.88 -5.40
N ALA A 91 16.27 -8.81 -5.42
CA ALA A 91 16.07 -10.13 -6.03
C ALA A 91 15.12 -10.95 -5.15
N LEU A 92 13.93 -11.25 -5.67
CA LEU A 92 12.94 -12.10 -4.99
C LEU A 92 13.21 -13.54 -5.43
N GLU A 93 13.94 -14.28 -4.60
CA GLU A 93 14.41 -15.62 -4.92
C GLU A 93 13.42 -16.68 -4.42
N GLY A 94 13.33 -17.83 -5.10
CA GLY A 94 12.47 -18.95 -4.68
C GLY A 94 11.00 -18.87 -5.13
N ILE A 95 10.62 -17.82 -5.86
CA ILE A 95 9.32 -17.68 -6.53
C ILE A 95 9.53 -16.98 -7.88
N ASP A 96 8.72 -17.32 -8.89
CA ASP A 96 8.74 -16.60 -10.16
C ASP A 96 7.91 -15.31 -10.04
N THR A 97 8.60 -14.18 -9.90
CA THR A 97 7.98 -12.84 -9.93
C THR A 97 8.18 -12.13 -11.27
N SER A 98 8.72 -12.81 -12.28
CA SER A 98 9.03 -12.19 -13.58
C SER A 98 7.77 -11.90 -14.40
N ILE A 99 6.66 -12.55 -14.07
CA ILE A 99 5.33 -12.40 -14.68
C ILE A 99 4.30 -12.38 -13.55
N ASP A 100 3.27 -11.53 -13.64
CA ASP A 100 2.11 -11.53 -12.74
C ASP A 100 2.43 -11.25 -11.26
N PHE A 101 3.44 -10.42 -11.01
CA PHE A 101 3.77 -9.92 -9.68
C PHE A 101 3.40 -8.45 -9.55
N HIS A 102 2.37 -8.16 -8.76
CA HIS A 102 1.76 -6.85 -8.62
C HIS A 102 1.73 -6.42 -7.15
N PRO A 103 2.87 -6.01 -6.58
CA PRO A 103 2.98 -5.69 -5.16
C PRO A 103 2.16 -4.44 -4.80
N LEU A 104 1.56 -4.45 -3.62
CA LEU A 104 0.74 -3.35 -3.08
C LEU A 104 1.27 -2.96 -1.68
N GLY A 105 0.52 -3.23 -0.61
CA GLY A 105 0.99 -3.02 0.76
C GLY A 105 2.13 -3.96 1.15
N ILE A 106 3.14 -3.42 1.83
CA ILE A 106 4.31 -4.14 2.32
C ILE A 106 4.58 -3.80 3.78
N ASN A 107 5.23 -4.73 4.48
CA ASN A 107 5.75 -4.46 5.81
C ASN A 107 7.00 -5.27 6.09
N TYR A 108 7.87 -4.73 6.95
CA TYR A 108 9.11 -5.37 7.35
C TYR A 108 9.21 -5.45 8.87
N ASP A 109 9.34 -6.66 9.38
CA ASP A 109 9.65 -6.90 10.78
C ASP A 109 11.14 -7.23 10.94
N ALA A 110 11.91 -6.25 11.43
CA ALA A 110 13.34 -6.39 11.66
C ALA A 110 13.67 -7.49 12.68
N ALA A 111 12.82 -7.71 13.68
CA ALA A 111 13.06 -8.70 14.73
C ALA A 111 13.08 -10.14 14.20
N THR A 112 12.30 -10.40 13.13
CA THR A 112 12.21 -11.71 12.49
C THR A 112 12.84 -11.73 11.09
N SER A 113 13.33 -10.58 10.60
CA SER A 113 13.79 -10.40 9.22
C SER A 113 12.73 -10.80 8.19
N THR A 114 11.45 -10.56 8.51
CA THR A 114 10.32 -10.95 7.65
C THR A 114 9.85 -9.76 6.82
N LEU A 115 9.95 -9.88 5.50
CA LEU A 115 9.29 -8.98 4.54
C LEU A 115 7.98 -9.63 4.08
N ALA A 116 6.86 -9.00 4.41
CA ALA A 116 5.52 -9.42 3.97
C ALA A 116 5.03 -8.50 2.85
N ILE A 117 4.51 -9.08 1.78
CA ILE A 117 4.08 -8.36 0.57
C ILE A 117 2.70 -8.82 0.17
N VAL A 118 1.76 -7.89 0.03
CA VAL A 118 0.49 -8.12 -0.68
C VAL A 118 0.77 -8.19 -2.17
N ASN A 119 0.37 -9.28 -2.83
CA ASN A 119 0.51 -9.46 -4.27
C ASN A 119 -0.86 -9.61 -4.94
N HIS A 120 -1.14 -8.75 -5.92
CA HIS A 120 -2.39 -8.72 -6.68
C HIS A 120 -2.30 -9.55 -7.97
N ALA A 121 -1.74 -10.75 -7.89
CA ALA A 121 -1.61 -11.65 -9.03
C ALA A 121 -2.98 -11.92 -9.70
N SER A 122 -2.97 -12.08 -11.02
CA SER A 122 -4.13 -12.34 -11.87
C SER A 122 -4.81 -13.67 -11.56
N THR A 123 -4.05 -14.63 -11.04
CA THR A 123 -4.57 -15.92 -10.54
C THR A 123 -5.29 -15.80 -9.19
N GLY A 124 -5.36 -14.60 -8.63
CA GLY A 124 -5.99 -14.26 -7.36
C GLY A 124 -4.97 -13.78 -6.35
N PRO A 125 -5.38 -12.91 -5.40
CA PRO A 125 -4.45 -12.23 -4.51
C PRO A 125 -3.82 -13.20 -3.50
N THR A 126 -2.60 -12.85 -3.08
CA THR A 126 -1.80 -13.59 -2.12
C THR A 126 -1.08 -12.64 -1.18
N ILE A 127 -0.62 -13.18 -0.04
CA ILE A 127 0.43 -12.57 0.77
C ILE A 127 1.70 -13.41 0.56
N GLU A 128 2.77 -12.77 0.14
CA GLU A 128 4.08 -13.39 -0.04
C GLU A 128 4.99 -13.02 1.13
N LEU A 129 5.56 -14.03 1.79
CA LEU A 129 6.51 -13.86 2.88
C LEU A 129 7.91 -14.17 2.40
N PHE A 130 8.85 -13.30 2.73
CA PHE A 130 10.27 -13.44 2.42
C PHE A 130 11.12 -13.26 3.69
N SER A 131 12.21 -14.00 3.76
CA SER A 131 13.32 -13.70 4.68
C SER A 131 14.24 -12.68 4.01
N PHE A 132 14.45 -11.54 4.66
CA PHE A 132 15.16 -10.41 4.10
C PHE A 132 15.96 -9.66 5.17
N THR A 133 17.22 -9.37 4.84
CA THR A 133 18.08 -8.45 5.60
C THR A 133 18.62 -7.43 4.59
N PRO A 134 18.50 -6.12 4.84
CA PRO A 134 19.01 -5.14 3.90
C PRO A 134 20.51 -5.31 3.68
N TRP A 135 20.95 -5.06 2.44
CA TRP A 135 22.32 -5.30 2.03
C TRP A 135 22.91 -4.12 1.25
N ALA A 136 24.02 -3.57 1.76
CA ALA A 136 24.73 -2.42 1.19
C ALA A 136 25.96 -2.81 0.35
N GLY A 137 26.26 -4.11 0.23
CA GLY A 137 27.46 -4.56 -0.47
C GLY A 137 27.34 -4.53 -1.99
N PHE A 138 28.37 -5.04 -2.67
CA PHE A 138 28.35 -5.16 -4.13
C PHE A 138 27.27 -6.14 -4.59
N GLY A 139 26.45 -5.73 -5.56
CA GLY A 139 25.40 -6.54 -6.15
C GLY A 139 23.99 -6.05 -5.84
N ARG A 140 23.01 -6.94 -6.02
CA ARG A 140 21.59 -6.73 -5.74
C ARG A 140 21.27 -7.38 -4.39
N ALA A 141 20.57 -6.68 -3.50
CA ALA A 141 20.04 -7.30 -2.28
C ALA A 141 19.07 -8.44 -2.66
N ALA A 142 19.00 -9.50 -1.85
CA ALA A 142 18.15 -10.64 -2.12
C ALA A 142 17.22 -10.92 -0.93
N ALA A 143 15.96 -11.20 -1.23
CA ALA A 143 14.96 -11.68 -0.29
C ALA A 143 14.55 -13.09 -0.73
N PHE A 144 14.59 -14.05 0.20
CA PHE A 144 14.31 -15.45 -0.09
C PHE A 144 12.87 -15.79 0.28
N HIS A 145 12.11 -16.29 -0.69
CA HIS A 145 10.72 -16.66 -0.49
C HIS A 145 10.61 -17.74 0.58
N VAL A 146 9.71 -17.51 1.53
CA VAL A 146 9.40 -18.41 2.62
C VAL A 146 8.06 -19.08 2.36
N ARG A 147 7.05 -18.31 1.95
CA ARG A 147 5.68 -18.81 1.83
C ARG A 147 4.78 -17.91 1.00
N THR A 148 3.90 -18.53 0.23
CA THR A 148 2.70 -17.90 -0.35
C THR A 148 1.48 -18.24 0.49
N ILE A 149 0.70 -17.23 0.88
CA ILE A 149 -0.54 -17.38 1.64
C ILE A 149 -1.72 -17.00 0.76
N LYS A 150 -2.65 -17.94 0.59
CA LYS A 150 -3.91 -17.75 -0.13
C LYS A 150 -5.05 -18.30 0.70
N HIS A 151 -6.11 -17.51 0.89
CA HIS A 151 -7.26 -17.93 1.68
C HIS A 151 -8.54 -17.21 1.20
N PRO A 152 -9.75 -17.81 1.27
CA PRO A 152 -10.99 -17.14 0.86
C PRO A 152 -11.30 -15.83 1.60
N LEU A 153 -10.82 -15.68 2.83
CA LEU A 153 -10.95 -14.42 3.60
C LEU A 153 -9.89 -13.37 3.23
N LEU A 154 -8.91 -13.70 2.38
CA LEU A 154 -7.94 -12.77 1.78
C LEU A 154 -8.33 -12.50 0.33
N HIS A 155 -9.55 -11.98 0.13
CA HIS A 155 -10.20 -11.87 -1.19
C HIS A 155 -9.86 -10.58 -1.92
N ALA A 156 -9.44 -9.54 -1.20
CA ALA A 156 -9.01 -8.26 -1.75
C ALA A 156 -8.01 -7.58 -0.79
N PRO A 157 -6.91 -8.26 -0.42
CA PRO A 157 -5.97 -7.74 0.56
C PRO A 157 -5.36 -6.42 0.08
N ASN A 158 -5.21 -5.46 0.98
CA ASN A 158 -4.70 -4.13 0.69
C ASN A 158 -3.37 -3.90 1.42
N GLN A 159 -3.35 -4.06 2.75
CA GLN A 159 -2.16 -3.92 3.58
C GLN A 159 -1.95 -5.14 4.49
N VAL A 160 -0.69 -5.44 4.82
CA VAL A 160 -0.27 -6.52 5.74
C VAL A 160 0.58 -5.95 6.88
N LEU A 161 0.34 -6.41 8.11
CA LEU A 161 1.08 -5.99 9.31
C LEU A 161 1.48 -7.23 10.13
N PRO A 162 2.77 -7.59 10.16
CA PRO A 162 3.29 -8.61 11.06
C PRO A 162 3.07 -8.23 12.53
N LEU A 163 2.58 -9.19 13.32
CA LEU A 163 2.55 -9.14 14.79
C LEU A 163 3.66 -10.02 15.38
N SER A 164 4.03 -11.08 14.66
CA SER A 164 5.11 -12.02 14.98
C SER A 164 5.59 -12.67 13.67
N ALA A 165 6.53 -13.62 13.75
CA ALA A 165 6.93 -14.43 12.59
C ALA A 165 5.79 -15.27 11.99
N THR A 166 4.72 -15.51 12.76
CA THR A 166 3.61 -16.41 12.39
C THR A 166 2.23 -15.77 12.47
N ASP A 167 2.14 -14.50 12.89
CA ASP A 167 0.89 -13.79 13.07
C ASP A 167 0.88 -12.50 12.27
N PHE A 168 -0.19 -12.28 11.51
CA PHE A 168 -0.33 -11.08 10.68
C PHE A 168 -1.74 -10.52 10.80
N ILE A 169 -1.85 -9.20 10.73
CA ILE A 169 -3.11 -8.52 10.42
C ILE A 169 -3.11 -8.18 8.95
N VAL A 170 -4.22 -8.42 8.27
CA VAL A 170 -4.41 -8.04 6.87
C VAL A 170 -5.71 -7.26 6.74
N THR A 171 -5.69 -6.17 5.98
CA THR A 171 -6.91 -5.46 5.57
C THR A 171 -7.34 -5.97 4.21
N ASN A 172 -8.64 -6.18 4.01
CA ASN A 172 -9.23 -6.31 2.68
C ASN A 172 -10.06 -5.07 2.38
N ASP A 173 -9.87 -4.48 1.22
CA ASP A 173 -10.50 -3.21 0.87
C ASP A 173 -12.00 -3.36 0.56
N HIS A 174 -12.42 -4.42 -0.13
CA HIS A 174 -13.80 -4.58 -0.58
C HIS A 174 -14.36 -5.98 -0.34
N PHE A 175 -15.67 -6.04 -0.09
CA PHE A 175 -16.42 -7.28 -0.25
C PHE A 175 -16.73 -7.55 -1.73
N PHE A 176 -17.25 -6.55 -2.44
CA PHE A 176 -17.51 -6.62 -3.88
C PHE A 176 -16.26 -6.19 -4.64
N THR A 177 -15.46 -7.15 -5.11
CA THR A 177 -14.28 -6.83 -5.93
C THR A 177 -14.71 -6.25 -7.29
N ALA A 178 -13.94 -5.28 -7.80
CA ALA A 178 -14.22 -4.63 -9.08
C ALA A 178 -14.29 -5.63 -10.25
N SER A 179 -13.49 -6.70 -10.21
CA SER A 179 -13.48 -7.77 -11.21
C SER A 179 -14.76 -8.61 -11.26
N LYS A 180 -15.44 -8.81 -10.12
CA LYS A 180 -16.61 -9.70 -10.01
C LYS A 180 -17.92 -8.96 -10.06
N ALA A 181 -17.99 -7.78 -9.46
CA ALA A 181 -19.22 -7.01 -9.31
C ALA A 181 -18.97 -5.50 -9.39
N PRO A 182 -18.55 -4.95 -10.56
CA PRO A 182 -18.11 -3.56 -10.70
C PRO A 182 -19.16 -2.52 -10.28
N LEU A 183 -20.45 -2.79 -10.52
CA LEU A 183 -21.52 -1.88 -10.09
C LEU A 183 -21.72 -1.89 -8.56
N LEU A 184 -21.59 -3.07 -7.92
CA LEU A 184 -21.70 -3.19 -6.47
C LEU A 184 -20.45 -2.66 -5.77
N ASN A 185 -19.27 -2.82 -6.36
CA ASN A 185 -18.03 -2.20 -5.91
C ASN A 185 -18.17 -0.65 -5.87
N LYS A 186 -18.67 -0.04 -6.95
CA LYS A 186 -18.95 1.41 -6.96
C LYS A 186 -19.98 1.80 -5.90
N ALA A 187 -21.04 1.02 -5.72
CA ALA A 187 -22.04 1.28 -4.68
C ALA A 187 -21.42 1.19 -3.28
N GLU A 188 -20.59 0.17 -3.01
CA GLU A 188 -19.84 0.00 -1.77
C GLU A 188 -18.97 1.24 -1.47
N ASN A 189 -18.26 1.75 -2.49
CA ASN A 189 -17.38 2.91 -2.36
C ASN A 189 -18.10 4.22 -2.10
N TYR A 190 -19.13 4.55 -2.88
CA TYR A 190 -19.81 5.83 -2.76
C TYR A 190 -20.82 5.90 -1.61
N LEU A 191 -21.34 4.75 -1.14
CA LEU A 191 -22.21 4.66 0.02
C LEU A 191 -21.44 4.42 1.33
N ALA A 192 -20.11 4.22 1.25
CA ALA A 192 -19.24 3.86 2.37
C ALA A 192 -19.78 2.65 3.15
N LEU A 193 -20.18 1.61 2.42
CA LEU A 193 -20.65 0.36 3.03
C LEU A 193 -19.46 -0.36 3.69
N PRO A 194 -19.62 -0.98 4.86
CA PRO A 194 -18.55 -1.66 5.58
C PRO A 194 -18.29 -3.06 5.01
N GLY A 195 -17.99 -3.18 3.71
CA GLY A 195 -17.68 -4.46 3.09
C GLY A 195 -16.21 -4.87 3.20
N GLY A 196 -15.29 -3.90 3.31
CA GLY A 196 -13.90 -4.18 3.68
C GLY A 196 -13.78 -4.81 5.08
N THR A 197 -12.70 -5.55 5.29
CA THR A 197 -12.48 -6.33 6.53
C THR A 197 -11.07 -6.18 7.07
N VAL A 198 -10.92 -6.40 8.37
CA VAL A 198 -9.63 -6.64 9.04
C VAL A 198 -9.62 -8.10 9.44
N VAL A 199 -8.58 -8.84 9.08
CA VAL A 199 -8.45 -10.27 9.38
C VAL A 199 -7.15 -10.56 10.11
N HIS A 200 -7.17 -11.55 11.00
CA HIS A 200 -5.97 -12.17 11.59
C HIS A 200 -5.61 -13.41 10.80
N VAL A 201 -4.34 -13.53 10.44
CA VAL A 201 -3.73 -14.71 9.82
C VAL A 201 -2.80 -15.34 10.85
N ASP A 202 -3.04 -16.61 11.16
CA ASP A 202 -2.29 -17.42 12.11
C ASP A 202 -1.67 -18.61 11.38
N LEU A 203 -0.34 -18.67 11.42
CA LEU A 203 0.48 -19.72 10.82
C LEU A 203 1.03 -20.71 11.86
N SER A 204 0.72 -20.57 13.15
CA SER A 204 1.30 -21.40 14.24
C SER A 204 1.03 -22.90 14.07
N ALA A 205 -0.14 -23.28 13.55
CA ALA A 205 -0.49 -24.67 13.27
C ALA A 205 0.20 -25.25 12.01
N SER A 206 0.96 -24.43 11.28
CA SER A 206 1.63 -24.82 10.06
C SER A 206 3.06 -25.27 10.36
N PRO A 207 3.52 -26.43 9.85
CA PRO A 207 4.91 -26.85 10.00
C PRO A 207 5.90 -25.78 9.51
N ASP A 208 7.07 -25.69 10.15
CA ASP A 208 8.20 -24.84 9.72
C ASP A 208 8.41 -25.00 8.21
N PRO A 209 8.37 -23.91 7.42
CA PRO A 209 8.38 -23.95 5.96
C PRO A 209 9.68 -24.49 5.34
N ARG A 210 10.71 -24.80 6.14
CA ARG A 210 11.99 -25.33 5.64
C ARG A 210 11.94 -26.85 5.49
N ASN A 211 11.39 -27.34 4.39
CA ASN A 211 11.75 -28.66 3.86
C ASN A 211 12.64 -28.51 2.61
N GLU A 212 13.42 -29.56 2.29
CA GLU A 212 14.49 -29.57 1.27
C GLU A 212 14.05 -29.18 -0.16
N SER A 213 12.75 -29.00 -0.41
CA SER A 213 12.17 -28.68 -1.71
C SER A 213 11.64 -27.26 -1.89
N GLY A 214 11.63 -26.42 -0.83
CA GLY A 214 11.25 -25.00 -0.94
C GLY A 214 9.80 -24.71 -1.38
N LEU A 215 8.93 -25.72 -1.41
CA LEU A 215 7.52 -25.60 -1.81
C LEU A 215 6.63 -25.69 -0.57
N ALA A 216 5.92 -24.59 -0.27
CA ALA A 216 4.88 -24.56 0.74
C ALA A 216 3.71 -25.48 0.33
N THR A 217 3.57 -26.64 0.96
CA THR A 217 2.31 -27.38 0.90
C THR A 217 1.24 -26.56 1.63
N ALA A 218 -0.01 -26.59 1.16
CA ALA A 218 -1.16 -25.98 1.85
C ALA A 218 -1.35 -26.61 3.25
N ALA A 219 -0.59 -26.13 4.22
CA ALA A 219 -0.78 -26.39 5.64
C ALA A 219 -1.73 -25.33 6.20
N ASP A 220 -2.53 -25.72 7.18
CA ASP A 220 -3.68 -25.00 7.74
C ASP A 220 -3.35 -23.54 8.09
N VAL A 221 -3.58 -22.62 7.14
CA VAL A 221 -3.61 -21.18 7.42
C VAL A 221 -4.95 -20.90 8.07
N LYS A 222 -4.92 -20.53 9.35
CA LYS A 222 -6.12 -20.09 10.03
C LYS A 222 -6.30 -18.59 9.80
N VAL A 223 -7.42 -18.22 9.21
CA VAL A 223 -7.78 -16.81 9.01
C VAL A 223 -9.13 -16.53 9.66
N SER A 224 -9.23 -15.45 10.43
CA SER A 224 -10.48 -15.02 11.05
C SER A 224 -10.71 -13.52 10.87
N THR A 225 -11.94 -13.14 10.52
CA THR A 225 -12.37 -11.74 10.45
C THR A 225 -12.51 -11.15 11.85
N LEU A 226 -11.84 -10.03 12.09
CA LEU A 226 -11.83 -9.30 13.35
C LEU A 226 -12.79 -8.11 13.33
N ALA A 227 -12.87 -7.41 12.20
CA ALA A 227 -13.69 -6.22 12.04
C ALA A 227 -14.12 -6.00 10.59
N SER A 228 -15.16 -5.20 10.40
CA SER A 228 -15.58 -4.67 9.09
C SER A 228 -15.34 -3.16 9.05
N VAL A 229 -14.62 -2.70 8.03
CA VAL A 229 -14.20 -1.31 7.86
C VAL A 229 -14.50 -0.89 6.43
N PRO A 230 -15.27 0.19 6.19
CA PRO A 230 -15.51 0.69 4.83
C PRO A 230 -14.19 1.03 4.13
N PHE A 231 -13.87 0.29 3.06
CA PHE A 231 -12.61 0.40 2.34
C PHE A 231 -11.42 0.35 3.29
N ALA A 232 -11.21 -0.81 3.92
CA ALA A 232 -10.09 -1.03 4.84
C ALA A 232 -8.78 -0.97 4.07
N ASN A 233 -7.91 -0.03 4.43
CA ASN A 233 -6.71 0.29 3.66
C ASN A 233 -5.46 0.10 4.52
N GLY A 234 -4.60 1.12 4.69
CA GLY A 234 -3.47 1.08 5.61
C GLY A 234 -3.82 0.63 7.03
N VAL A 235 -2.94 -0.15 7.65
CA VAL A 235 -3.05 -0.62 9.04
C VAL A 235 -1.71 -0.53 9.75
N VAL A 236 -1.71 0.04 10.96
CA VAL A 236 -0.50 0.19 11.79
C VAL A 236 -0.81 0.01 13.26
N ARG A 237 0.21 -0.33 14.07
CA ARG A 237 0.13 -0.29 15.54
C ARG A 237 0.51 1.10 16.05
N LEU A 238 -0.31 1.65 16.93
CA LEU A 238 -0.02 2.85 17.72
C LEU A 238 0.27 2.44 19.16
N GLY A 239 1.55 2.29 19.48
CA GLY A 239 1.99 1.69 20.74
C GLY A 239 1.54 0.24 20.87
N ASP A 240 1.37 -0.23 22.11
CA ASP A 240 1.22 -1.67 22.33
C ASP A 240 -0.18 -2.23 22.09
N SER A 241 -1.22 -1.46 22.40
CA SER A 241 -2.59 -1.98 22.44
C SER A 241 -3.54 -1.34 21.42
N THR A 242 -3.06 -0.42 20.58
CA THR A 242 -3.93 0.27 19.61
C THR A 242 -3.58 -0.13 18.19
N LEU A 243 -4.57 -0.57 17.43
CA LEU A 243 -4.48 -0.78 16.00
C LEU A 243 -5.23 0.37 15.30
N ALA A 244 -4.55 1.08 14.41
CA ALA A 244 -5.15 2.11 13.57
C ALA A 244 -5.39 1.52 12.17
N VAL A 245 -6.60 1.66 11.66
CA VAL A 245 -6.99 1.19 10.32
C VAL A 245 -7.59 2.34 9.54
N ALA A 246 -7.04 2.62 8.37
CA ALA A 246 -7.58 3.58 7.43
C ALA A 246 -8.91 3.07 6.86
N SER A 247 -9.90 3.96 6.81
CA SER A 247 -11.22 3.71 6.24
C SER A 247 -11.46 4.73 5.14
N THR A 248 -11.00 4.42 3.93
CA THR A 248 -10.87 5.35 2.81
C THR A 248 -12.17 6.10 2.54
N THR A 249 -13.26 5.36 2.32
CA THR A 249 -14.57 5.92 1.92
C THR A 249 -15.34 6.53 3.09
N ARG A 250 -14.92 6.25 4.32
CA ARG A 250 -15.39 6.94 5.52
C ARG A 250 -14.64 8.22 5.82
N ARG A 251 -13.50 8.48 5.16
CA ARG A 251 -12.60 9.59 5.46
C ARG A 251 -12.24 9.61 6.94
N SER A 252 -11.72 8.49 7.44
CA SER A 252 -11.32 8.41 8.83
C SER A 252 -10.31 7.30 9.08
N VAL A 253 -9.53 7.47 10.15
CA VAL A 253 -8.75 6.40 10.76
C VAL A 253 -9.54 5.82 11.94
N GLN A 254 -9.82 4.53 11.92
CA GLN A 254 -10.50 3.81 13.00
C GLN A 254 -9.47 3.23 13.97
N LEU A 255 -9.55 3.62 15.24
CA LEU A 255 -8.69 3.15 16.32
C LEU A 255 -9.38 2.02 17.08
N PHE A 256 -8.78 0.83 17.06
CA PHE A 256 -9.21 -0.34 17.79
C PHE A 256 -8.30 -0.59 18.98
N ASN A 257 -8.87 -0.91 20.13
CA ASN A 257 -8.11 -1.59 21.17
C ASN A 257 -7.90 -3.03 20.72
N MET A 258 -6.65 -3.46 20.65
CA MET A 258 -6.23 -4.78 20.24
C MET A 258 -5.82 -5.57 21.48
N THR A 259 -6.50 -6.70 21.69
CA THR A 259 -6.09 -7.68 22.68
C THR A 259 -5.39 -8.81 21.92
N TYR A 260 -4.08 -8.94 22.12
CA TYR A 260 -3.27 -10.03 21.55
C TYR A 260 -2.80 -10.92 22.69
N THR A 261 -3.24 -12.17 22.69
CA THR A 261 -2.87 -13.15 23.72
C THR A 261 -2.19 -14.35 23.09
N THR A 262 -1.11 -14.80 23.71
CA THR A 262 -0.40 -16.01 23.37
C THR A 262 -0.56 -17.00 24.53
N GLU A 263 -1.19 -18.14 24.28
CA GLU A 263 -1.34 -19.23 25.24
C GLU A 263 -0.38 -20.38 24.90
N GLY A 264 0.49 -20.75 25.84
CA GLY A 264 1.53 -21.77 25.63
C GLY A 264 2.90 -21.19 25.26
N GLU A 265 3.86 -22.05 24.95
CA GLU A 265 5.24 -21.68 24.59
C GLU A 265 5.70 -22.45 23.35
N GLY A 266 6.66 -21.87 22.62
CA GLY A 266 7.28 -22.51 21.46
C GLY A 266 6.32 -22.70 20.29
N ALA A 267 6.54 -23.76 19.50
CA ALA A 267 5.81 -24.02 18.25
C ALA A 267 4.33 -24.40 18.45
N GLU A 268 3.88 -24.64 19.68
CA GLU A 268 2.48 -24.98 20.01
C GLU A 268 1.70 -23.80 20.59
N ALA A 269 2.33 -22.63 20.71
CA ALA A 269 1.70 -21.44 21.24
C ALA A 269 0.51 -21.01 20.36
N LYS A 270 -0.66 -20.84 20.97
CA LYS A 270 -1.88 -20.41 20.30
C LYS A 270 -2.06 -18.93 20.47
N THR A 271 -2.31 -18.23 19.38
CA THR A 271 -2.56 -16.80 19.40
C THR A 271 -4.04 -16.49 19.19
N SER A 272 -4.50 -15.44 19.85
CA SER A 272 -5.83 -14.88 19.66
C SER A 272 -5.72 -13.37 19.58
N VAL A 273 -6.41 -12.80 18.60
CA VAL A 273 -6.57 -11.36 18.43
C VAL A 273 -8.06 -11.03 18.57
N ASP A 274 -8.37 -10.01 19.37
CA ASP A 274 -9.67 -9.35 19.40
C ASP A 274 -9.51 -7.85 19.16
N LEU A 275 -10.45 -7.26 18.40
CA LEU A 275 -10.47 -5.83 18.10
C LEU A 275 -11.76 -5.19 18.56
N LYS A 276 -11.64 -4.15 19.39
CA LYS A 276 -12.75 -3.31 19.81
C LYS A 276 -12.57 -1.88 19.34
N LEU A 277 -13.45 -1.39 18.47
CA LEU A 277 -13.42 0.01 18.03
C LEU A 277 -13.57 0.94 19.25
N VAL A 278 -12.62 1.85 19.40
CA VAL A 278 -12.59 2.84 20.50
C VAL A 278 -12.86 4.24 19.98
N ARG A 279 -12.30 4.62 18.83
CA ARG A 279 -12.39 5.98 18.30
C ARG A 279 -12.33 6.00 16.78
N GLU A 280 -12.99 6.98 16.18
CA GLU A 280 -12.85 7.32 14.76
C GLU A 280 -12.22 8.72 14.67
N LEU A 281 -11.12 8.84 13.94
CA LEU A 281 -10.44 10.10 13.65
C LEU A 281 -10.84 10.54 12.25
N GLU A 282 -11.76 11.51 12.13
CA GLU A 282 -12.16 12.02 10.81
C GLU A 282 -11.00 12.74 10.12
N THR A 283 -10.83 12.49 8.82
CA THR A 283 -9.83 13.14 7.96
C THR A 283 -10.54 14.01 6.91
N PRO A 284 -9.93 15.12 6.44
CA PRO A 284 -10.54 15.95 5.39
C PRO A 284 -10.45 15.32 3.98
N PHE A 285 -9.69 14.23 3.83
CA PHE A 285 -9.40 13.50 2.59
C PHE A 285 -9.72 12.01 2.71
N LEU A 286 -9.66 11.29 1.59
CA LEU A 286 -9.79 9.84 1.53
C LEU A 286 -8.44 9.23 1.93
N VAL A 287 -8.33 8.85 3.20
CA VAL A 287 -7.10 8.28 3.76
C VAL A 287 -6.78 6.92 3.14
N ASP A 288 -5.52 6.70 2.81
CA ASP A 288 -4.98 5.54 2.13
C ASP A 288 -4.07 4.76 3.10
N ASN A 289 -2.75 4.74 2.92
CA ASN A 289 -1.83 4.11 3.86
C ASN A 289 -1.51 4.98 5.09
N LEU A 290 -1.14 4.28 6.16
CA LEU A 290 -0.77 4.84 7.45
C LEU A 290 0.68 4.44 7.78
N SER A 291 1.38 5.30 8.50
CA SER A 291 2.67 4.95 9.12
C SER A 291 2.79 5.59 10.50
N VAL A 292 3.77 5.15 11.28
CA VAL A 292 4.05 5.70 12.61
C VAL A 292 5.53 5.99 12.70
N ASP A 293 5.89 7.22 13.03
CA ASP A 293 7.30 7.59 13.22
C ASP A 293 7.85 7.12 14.58
N SER A 294 9.17 7.23 14.77
CA SER A 294 9.83 6.86 16.01
C SER A 294 9.41 7.65 17.27
N ALA A 295 8.63 8.74 17.13
CA ALA A 295 8.01 9.44 18.25
C ALA A 295 6.57 8.97 18.56
N GLY A 296 6.05 8.00 17.81
CA GLY A 296 4.68 7.50 17.93
C GLY A 296 3.64 8.38 17.25
N THR A 297 4.05 9.29 16.36
CA THR A 297 3.14 10.15 15.61
C THR A 297 2.56 9.37 14.43
N LEU A 298 1.23 9.36 14.32
CA LEU A 298 0.55 8.75 13.17
C LEU A 298 0.66 9.66 11.96
N LEU A 299 1.14 9.13 10.85
CA LEU A 299 1.10 9.76 9.54
C LEU A 299 0.03 9.09 8.68
N ALA A 300 -0.63 9.89 7.86
CA ALA A 300 -1.64 9.45 6.92
C ALA A 300 -1.45 10.16 5.57
N ALA A 301 -1.41 9.37 4.50
CA ALA A 301 -1.43 9.88 3.13
C ALA A 301 -2.75 9.48 2.45
N GLY A 302 -3.08 10.12 1.34
CA GLY A 302 -4.24 9.72 0.55
C GLY A 302 -4.70 10.75 -0.46
N HIS A 303 -5.97 10.61 -0.84
CA HIS A 303 -6.55 11.29 -2.00
C HIS A 303 -7.47 12.41 -1.56
N ALA A 304 -7.16 13.64 -1.98
CA ALA A 304 -8.00 14.79 -1.65
C ALA A 304 -9.34 14.73 -2.42
N HIS A 305 -9.34 14.26 -3.67
CA HIS A 305 -10.50 14.34 -4.56
C HIS A 305 -10.75 13.07 -5.38
N ALA A 306 -11.74 12.26 -4.98
CA ALA A 306 -12.14 11.03 -5.69
C ALA A 306 -12.39 11.22 -7.20
N PRO A 307 -13.14 12.25 -7.66
CA PRO A 307 -13.37 12.42 -9.10
C PRO A 307 -12.10 12.71 -9.90
N ALA A 308 -11.15 13.47 -9.34
CA ALA A 308 -9.87 13.71 -9.99
C ALA A 308 -9.06 12.42 -10.10
N LEU A 309 -9.02 11.60 -9.05
CA LEU A 309 -8.38 10.28 -9.08
C LEU A 309 -8.99 9.37 -10.15
N ALA A 310 -10.32 9.29 -10.20
CA ALA A 310 -11.02 8.53 -11.24
C ALA A 310 -10.76 9.08 -12.66
N ALA A 311 -10.57 10.38 -12.81
CA ALA A 311 -10.21 10.99 -14.09
C ALA A 311 -8.76 10.67 -14.52
N VAL A 312 -7.83 10.51 -13.56
CA VAL A 312 -6.47 10.02 -13.83
C VAL A 312 -6.53 8.56 -14.27
N GLU A 313 -7.21 7.71 -13.50
CA GLU A 313 -7.37 6.28 -13.82
C GLU A 313 -7.95 6.07 -15.23
N ALA A 314 -9.11 6.66 -15.52
CA ALA A 314 -9.73 6.56 -16.85
C ALA A 314 -8.82 7.06 -17.98
N ALA A 315 -8.02 8.11 -17.73
CA ALA A 315 -7.06 8.59 -18.72
C ALA A 315 -5.94 7.57 -18.98
N ARG A 316 -5.34 7.01 -17.92
CA ARG A 316 -4.30 5.98 -18.01
C ARG A 316 -4.81 4.72 -18.73
N GLU A 317 -5.99 4.24 -18.35
CA GLU A 317 -6.64 3.09 -18.98
C GLU A 317 -6.85 3.33 -20.49
N SER A 318 -7.38 4.50 -20.86
CA SER A 318 -7.61 4.85 -22.27
C SER A 318 -6.33 4.89 -23.09
N CYS A 319 -5.23 5.40 -22.52
CA CYS A 319 -3.93 5.45 -23.16
C CYS A 319 -3.39 4.04 -23.46
N LEU A 320 -3.56 3.11 -22.52
CA LEU A 320 -3.11 1.72 -22.69
C LEU A 320 -3.96 0.96 -23.70
N HIS A 321 -5.28 1.10 -23.68
CA HIS A 321 -6.13 0.48 -24.70
C HIS A 321 -5.73 0.89 -26.11
N VAL A 322 -5.44 2.18 -26.33
CA VAL A 322 -4.94 2.67 -27.62
C VAL A 322 -3.62 1.99 -28.00
N GLN A 323 -2.73 1.71 -27.06
CA GLN A 323 -1.47 1.00 -27.32
C GLN A 323 -1.68 -0.47 -27.68
N THR A 324 -2.59 -1.19 -27.01
CA THR A 324 -2.87 -2.61 -27.28
C THR A 324 -3.45 -2.83 -28.67
N TYR A 325 -4.29 -1.91 -29.17
CA TYR A 325 -4.81 -1.95 -30.55
C TYR A 325 -3.74 -1.73 -31.63
N LYS A 326 -2.57 -1.14 -31.31
CA LYS A 326 -1.45 -0.94 -32.25
C LYS A 326 -0.85 -2.25 -32.77
N GLY A 327 -0.87 -3.31 -31.96
CA GLY A 327 -0.34 -4.63 -32.35
C GLY A 327 -1.15 -5.32 -33.46
N ALA A 328 -2.38 -4.88 -33.74
CA ALA A 328 -3.29 -5.51 -34.69
C ALA A 328 -3.38 -4.80 -36.05
N TRP A 329 -3.07 -3.50 -36.14
CA TRP A 329 -3.19 -2.72 -37.39
C TRP A 329 -2.07 -1.67 -37.47
N GLY A 330 -1.19 -1.85 -38.46
CA GLY A 330 0.11 -1.18 -38.57
C GLY A 330 0.14 0.36 -38.56
N GLU A 331 1.35 0.84 -38.32
CA GLU A 331 1.88 2.20 -38.26
C GLU A 331 1.02 3.28 -38.95
N ARG A 332 0.20 3.97 -38.15
CA ARG A 332 -0.18 5.36 -38.44
C ARG A 332 0.37 6.23 -37.32
N GLU A 333 1.23 7.17 -37.71
CA GLU A 333 1.89 8.15 -36.86
C GLU A 333 0.92 8.73 -35.81
N TRP A 334 1.25 8.61 -34.52
CA TRP A 334 0.50 9.36 -33.52
C TRP A 334 1.35 9.81 -32.33
N LYS A 335 1.23 11.11 -32.06
CA LYS A 335 1.86 11.89 -31.01
C LYS A 335 1.50 11.37 -29.61
N ASP A 336 2.55 10.97 -28.91
CA ASP A 336 2.80 10.91 -27.48
C ASP A 336 1.70 10.35 -26.56
N ALA A 337 2.00 9.23 -25.91
CA ALA A 337 1.26 8.72 -24.74
C ALA A 337 1.14 9.76 -23.60
N GLU A 338 1.95 10.81 -23.61
CA GLU A 338 1.83 11.97 -22.72
C GLU A 338 0.61 12.85 -23.04
N ALA A 339 0.18 12.93 -24.30
CA ALA A 339 -0.94 13.79 -24.69
C ALA A 339 -2.29 13.33 -24.12
N CYS A 340 -2.49 12.02 -23.93
CA CYS A 340 -3.75 11.47 -23.40
C CYS A 340 -3.84 11.53 -21.86
N THR A 341 -2.71 11.74 -21.17
CA THR A 341 -2.66 11.95 -19.71
C THR A 341 -2.48 13.43 -19.35
N ALA A 342 -2.23 14.30 -20.34
CA ALA A 342 -1.98 15.71 -20.14
C ALA A 342 -3.08 16.42 -19.33
N GLY A 343 -2.67 17.13 -18.27
CA GLY A 343 -3.56 17.91 -17.41
C GLY A 343 -4.48 17.08 -16.52
N LYS A 344 -4.32 15.75 -16.46
CA LYS A 344 -5.03 14.88 -15.51
C LYS A 344 -4.13 14.69 -14.29
N VAL A 345 -4.47 15.39 -13.21
CA VAL A 345 -3.78 15.28 -11.92
C VAL A 345 -4.81 15.09 -10.82
N SER A 346 -4.50 14.25 -9.84
CA SER A 346 -5.28 14.14 -8.61
C SER A 346 -4.50 14.74 -7.45
N PRO A 347 -5.10 15.67 -6.68
CA PRO A 347 -4.42 16.25 -5.53
C PRO A 347 -4.17 15.23 -4.41
N SER A 348 -2.95 15.29 -3.88
CA SER A 348 -2.48 14.55 -2.71
C SER A 348 -2.91 15.19 -1.41
N TRP A 349 -2.89 14.39 -0.36
CA TRP A 349 -2.97 14.86 1.02
C TRP A 349 -2.07 14.00 1.91
N VAL A 350 -1.17 14.65 2.65
CA VAL A 350 -0.35 14.03 3.70
C VAL A 350 -0.54 14.83 4.97
N ALA A 351 -0.85 14.16 6.07
CA ALA A 351 -1.08 14.79 7.36
C ALA A 351 -0.51 13.94 8.51
N GLU A 352 -0.17 14.61 9.61
CA GLU A 352 0.18 13.97 10.88
C GLU A 352 -0.94 14.15 11.89
N TRP A 353 -1.22 13.12 12.69
CA TRP A 353 -2.12 13.21 13.83
C TRP A 353 -1.30 13.27 15.12
N LYS A 354 -1.36 14.41 15.79
CA LYS A 354 -0.65 14.68 17.03
C LYS A 354 -1.50 15.54 17.96
N ASP A 355 -1.43 15.28 19.26
CA ASP A 355 -2.10 16.07 20.30
C ASP A 355 -3.63 16.24 20.12
N GLY A 356 -4.26 15.29 19.40
CA GLY A 356 -5.71 15.29 19.19
C GLY A 356 -6.20 16.07 17.97
N GLU A 357 -5.28 16.48 17.09
CA GLU A 357 -5.58 17.22 15.86
C GLU A 357 -4.77 16.72 14.66
N TRP A 358 -5.34 16.90 13.46
CA TRP A 358 -4.63 16.67 12.20
C TRP A 358 -3.90 17.93 11.78
N ARG A 359 -2.63 17.78 11.41
CA ARG A 359 -1.83 18.84 10.82
C ARG A 359 -1.40 18.45 9.42
N ASP A 360 -1.71 19.31 8.46
CA ASP A 360 -1.37 19.10 7.07
C ASP A 360 0.13 19.30 6.82
N LEU A 361 0.76 18.33 6.15
CA LEU A 361 2.15 18.38 5.73
C LEU A 361 2.28 18.70 4.23
N LEU A 362 1.40 18.11 3.42
CA LEU A 362 1.28 18.33 1.98
C LEU A 362 -0.20 18.28 1.58
N VAL A 363 -0.66 19.27 0.82
CA VAL A 363 -2.01 19.30 0.22
C VAL A 363 -1.90 19.84 -1.19
N GLY A 364 -2.58 19.19 -2.14
CA GLY A 364 -2.69 19.65 -3.52
C GLY A 364 -1.93 18.80 -4.53
N ALA A 365 -1.87 19.28 -5.77
CA ALA A 365 -1.26 18.56 -6.90
C ALA A 365 0.01 19.22 -7.44
N SER A 366 0.46 20.35 -6.84
CA SER A 366 1.58 21.13 -7.39
C SER A 366 2.95 20.54 -7.12
N VAL A 367 3.06 19.65 -6.14
CA VAL A 367 4.33 19.03 -5.72
C VAL A 367 4.36 17.56 -6.12
N PHE A 368 3.32 16.81 -5.76
CA PHE A 368 3.19 15.38 -6.00
C PHE A 368 1.70 15.03 -5.99
N GLY A 369 1.21 14.28 -6.97
CA GLY A 369 -0.19 13.85 -7.05
C GLY A 369 -0.42 12.48 -6.43
N CYS A 370 -1.70 12.13 -6.25
CA CYS A 370 -2.15 10.78 -5.87
C CYS A 370 -1.36 10.09 -4.74
N SER A 371 -0.95 10.82 -3.69
CA SER A 371 -0.19 10.23 -2.58
C SER A 371 -0.95 9.06 -1.94
N THR A 372 -0.22 7.97 -1.66
CA THR A 372 -0.78 6.75 -1.05
C THR A 372 -0.17 6.50 0.32
N THR A 373 1.14 6.75 0.48
CA THR A 373 1.91 6.46 1.69
C THR A 373 2.82 7.62 2.04
N ALA A 374 3.00 7.91 3.33
CA ALA A 374 4.04 8.80 3.82
C ALA A 374 4.75 8.18 5.02
N VAL A 375 6.08 8.19 5.03
CA VAL A 375 6.94 7.69 6.12
C VAL A 375 8.00 8.72 6.46
N ARG A 376 8.37 8.81 7.73
CA ARG A 376 9.27 9.85 8.26
C ARG A 376 10.34 9.27 9.17
N ASP A 377 11.58 9.67 8.92
CA ASP A 377 12.70 9.48 9.83
C ASP A 377 13.02 10.82 10.51
N LEU A 378 12.79 10.88 11.83
CA LEU A 378 13.01 12.09 12.64
C LEU A 378 14.50 12.39 12.88
N LYS A 379 15.36 11.38 12.86
CA LYS A 379 16.81 11.51 13.05
C LYS A 379 17.46 12.10 11.80
N GLU A 380 17.14 11.56 10.64
CA GLU A 380 17.63 12.04 9.35
C GLU A 380 16.85 13.27 8.84
N LYS A 381 15.71 13.58 9.49
CA LYS A 381 14.78 14.68 9.14
C LYS A 381 14.26 14.56 7.71
N LYS A 382 13.94 13.34 7.31
CA LYS A 382 13.48 13.00 5.97
C LYS A 382 12.06 12.48 6.02
N ILE A 383 11.29 12.83 5.00
CA ILE A 383 10.00 12.22 4.71
C ILE A 383 10.01 11.71 3.27
N ILE A 384 9.48 10.50 3.08
CA ILE A 384 9.28 9.88 1.76
C ILE A 384 7.77 9.71 1.57
N VAL A 385 7.26 10.12 0.41
CA VAL A 385 5.85 9.96 0.05
C VAL A 385 5.73 9.19 -1.27
N GLY A 386 5.06 8.04 -1.20
CA GLY A 386 4.69 7.19 -2.33
C GLY A 386 3.36 7.64 -2.97
N GLY A 387 3.09 7.17 -4.18
CA GLY A 387 1.89 7.56 -4.92
C GLY A 387 1.46 6.57 -6.02
N LEU A 388 0.16 6.58 -6.28
CA LEU A 388 -0.50 5.82 -7.35
C LEU A 388 -0.62 6.67 -8.61
N TYR A 389 -0.38 6.10 -9.79
CA TYR A 389 -0.33 6.81 -11.09
C TYR A 389 0.75 7.89 -11.20
N GLU A 390 1.67 7.91 -10.24
CA GLU A 390 2.81 8.82 -10.19
C GLU A 390 4.10 8.19 -10.70
N ARG A 391 4.96 9.06 -11.21
CA ARG A 391 6.34 8.73 -11.56
C ARG A 391 7.27 9.31 -10.50
N GLY A 392 8.19 8.48 -10.03
CA GLY A 392 9.12 8.85 -8.98
C GLY A 392 8.49 8.75 -7.59
N ILE A 393 9.22 9.29 -6.62
CA ILE A 393 8.81 9.34 -5.22
C ILE A 393 9.12 10.74 -4.68
N LEU A 394 8.23 11.30 -3.87
CA LEU A 394 8.49 12.59 -3.25
C LEU A 394 9.43 12.38 -2.06
N PHE A 395 10.57 13.05 -2.08
CA PHE A 395 11.54 13.10 -1.00
C PHE A 395 11.65 14.52 -0.47
N ALA A 396 11.51 14.69 0.84
CA ALA A 396 11.48 16.02 1.44
C ALA A 396 12.20 16.07 2.79
N GLU A 397 12.59 17.29 3.18
CA GLU A 397 13.25 17.59 4.45
C GLU A 397 12.31 18.36 5.39
N GLU A 398 12.33 18.00 6.67
CA GLU A 398 11.56 18.67 7.75
C GLU A 398 12.38 19.63 8.61
#